data_AF-A0A9P3U309-F1
#
_entry.id   AF-A0A9P3U309-F1
#
_cell.length_a   1.000
_cell.length_b   1.000
_cell.length_c   1.000
_cell.angle_alpha   90.00
_cell.angle_beta   90.00
_cell.angle_gamma   90.00
#
_symmetry.space_group_name_H-M   'P 1'
#
loop_
_entity.id
_entity.type
_entity.pdbx_description
1 polymer ?
#
loop_
_entity_poly.entity_id
_entity_poly.type
_entity_poly.pdbx_seq_one_letter_code
_entity_poly.pdbx_strand_id
1 'polypeptide(L)' 'MNINNIVVRIVSERILNRGLNPLKNRPFELDDVTNIEYRKAVEDYIIEHSGVVEGTEPTK' A
#
# COMPACT_ATOMS: atom_id res chain seq x y z
N MET A 1 3.01 17.44 4.67
CA MET A 1 2.72 17.01 6.07
C MET A 1 3.90 16.17 6.55
N ASN A 2 4.10 15.96 7.86
CA ASN A 2 5.09 14.97 8.31
C ASN A 2 4.48 13.56 8.19
N ILE A 3 5.05 12.71 7.34
CA ILE A 3 4.61 11.33 7.14
C ILE A 3 5.13 10.48 8.30
N ASN A 4 4.25 9.70 8.93
CA ASN A 4 4.64 8.72 9.92
C ASN A 4 4.91 7.37 9.25
N ASN A 5 6.19 7.01 9.17
CA ASN A 5 6.63 5.76 8.51
C ASN A 5 6.11 4.49 9.21
N ILE A 6 5.76 4.53 10.49
CA ILE A 6 5.15 3.39 11.17
C ILE A 6 3.74 3.15 10.61
N VAL A 7 2.97 4.21 10.39
CA VAL A 7 1.63 4.11 9.80
C VAL A 7 1.71 3.59 8.37
N VAL A 8 2.64 4.13 7.56
CA VAL A 8 2.91 3.66 6.19
C VAL A 8 3.22 2.16 6.19
N ARG A 9 4.14 1.70 7.04
CA ARG A 9 4.51 0.29 7.14
C ARG A 9 3.32 -0.59 7.49
N ILE A 10 2.56 -0.26 8.53
CA ILE A 10 1.41 -1.06 8.99
C ILE A 10 0.35 -1.17 7.89
N VAL A 11 0.02 -0.07 7.22
CA VAL A 11 -0.98 -0.08 6.14
C VAL A 11 -0.48 -0.91 4.97
N SER A 12 0.79 -0.74 4.58
CA SER A 12 1.39 -1.49 3.48
C SER A 12 1.45 -2.99 3.75
N GLU A 13 1.91 -3.40 4.94
CA GLU A 13 1.92 -4.80 5.38
C GLU A 13 0.50 -5.39 5.36
N ARG A 14 -0.52 -4.62 5.77
CA ARG A 14 -1.91 -5.08 5.70
C ARG A 14 -2.39 -5.25 4.26
N ILE A 15 -2.07 -4.33 3.35
CA ILE A 15 -2.43 -4.47 1.93
C ILE A 15 -1.74 -5.71 1.34
N LEU A 16 -0.43 -5.86 1.54
CA LEU A 16 0.37 -6.99 1.04
C LEU A 16 -0.14 -8.35 1.54
N ASN A 17 -0.53 -8.42 2.81
CA ASN A 17 -1.02 -9.65 3.43
C ASN A 17 -2.54 -9.85 3.34
N ARG A 18 -3.26 -9.01 2.57
CA ARG A 18 -4.73 -9.01 2.50
C ARG A 18 -5.40 -8.94 3.88
N GLY A 19 -4.77 -8.21 4.81
CA GLY A 19 -5.23 -7.99 6.16
C GLY A 19 -6.56 -7.23 6.19
N LEU A 20 -7.41 -7.57 7.16
CA LEU A 20 -8.75 -7.00 7.31
C LEU A 20 -8.68 -5.50 7.64
N ASN A 21 -9.44 -4.70 6.89
CA ASN A 21 -9.82 -3.35 7.26
C ASN A 21 -11.00 -3.40 8.23
N PRO A 22 -10.79 -3.13 9.53
CA PRO A 22 -11.84 -3.27 10.54
C PRO A 22 -12.99 -2.29 10.33
N LEU A 23 -12.77 -1.18 9.62
CA LEU A 23 -13.81 -0.18 9.35
C LEU A 23 -14.75 -0.62 8.23
N LYS A 24 -14.22 -1.35 7.24
CA LYS A 24 -14.98 -1.76 6.04
C LYS A 24 -15.34 -3.24 6.03
N ASN A 25 -14.84 -4.01 6.99
CA ASN A 25 -15.02 -5.46 7.08
C ASN A 25 -14.65 -6.21 5.78
N ARG A 26 -13.60 -5.73 5.10
CA ARG A 26 -13.00 -6.32 3.90
C ARG A 26 -11.48 -6.12 3.92
N PRO A 27 -10.67 -6.80 3.09
CA PRO A 27 -9.24 -6.54 3.01
C PRO A 27 -8.93 -5.05 2.78
N PHE A 28 -7.80 -4.58 3.32
CA PHE A 28 -7.29 -3.24 3.03
C PHE A 28 -6.95 -3.11 1.54
N GLU A 29 -7.38 -1.99 0.95
CA GLU A 29 -7.06 -1.58 -0.41
C GLU A 29 -6.33 -0.24 -0.38
N LEU A 30 -5.49 0.05 -1.38
CA LEU A 30 -4.78 1.33 -1.48
C LEU A 30 -5.75 2.53 -1.51
N ASP A 31 -6.91 2.36 -2.14
CA ASP A 31 -7.97 3.37 -2.19
C ASP A 31 -8.58 3.69 -0.82
N ASP A 32 -8.37 2.85 0.19
CA ASP A 32 -8.77 3.15 1.57
C ASP A 32 -7.91 4.25 2.20
N VAL A 33 -6.73 4.56 1.62
CA VAL A 33 -5.87 5.67 2.04
C VAL A 33 -6.29 6.93 1.28
N THR A 34 -7.04 7.82 1.92
CA THR A 34 -7.60 9.03 1.29
C THR A 34 -6.65 10.22 1.29
N ASN A 35 -5.69 10.27 2.22
CA ASN A 35 -4.66 11.30 2.24
C ASN A 35 -3.63 11.02 1.12
N ILE A 36 -3.47 11.98 0.21
CA ILE A 36 -2.66 11.83 -1.01
C ILE A 36 -1.18 11.56 -0.68
N GLU A 37 -0.61 12.26 0.30
CA GLU A 37 0.80 12.07 0.69
C GLU A 37 1.02 10.67 1.29
N TYR A 38 0.09 10.20 2.12
CA TYR A 38 0.15 8.84 2.67
C TYR A 38 -0.09 7.77 1.61
N ARG A 39 -1.00 8.00 0.67
CA ARG A 39 -1.27 7.06 -0.42
C ARG A 39 0.00 6.82 -1.23
N LYS A 40 0.67 7.90 -1.62
CA LYS A 40 1.95 7.82 -2.35
C LYS A 40 3.01 7.07 -1.54
N ALA A 41 3.18 7.40 -0.25
CA ALA A 41 4.17 6.73 0.59
C ALA A 41 3.88 5.22 0.78
N VAL A 42 2.61 4.82 0.84
CA VAL A 42 2.20 3.40 0.90
C VAL A 42 2.47 2.71 -0.43
N GLU A 43 2.16 3.35 -1.56
CA GLU A 43 2.45 2.85 -2.90
C GLU A 43 3.95 2.63 -3.10
N ASP A 44 4.78 3.63 -2.78
CA ASP A 44 6.23 3.56 -2.85
C ASP A 44 6.78 2.40 -2.01
N TYR A 45 6.29 2.25 -0.76
CA TYR A 45 6.67 1.14 0.12
C TYR A 45 6.29 -0.21 -0.46
N ILE A 46 5.07 -0.34 -0.99
CA ILE A 46 4.59 -1.58 -1.62
C ILE A 46 5.47 -1.95 -2.82
N ILE A 47 5.80 -1.00 -3.71
CA ILE A 47 6.68 -1.26 -4.86
C ILE A 47 8.05 -1.77 -4.39
N GLU A 48 8.66 -1.09 -3.42
CA GLU A 48 9.98 -1.46 -2.87
C GLU A 48 9.98 -2.87 -2.25
N HIS A 49 8.88 -3.26 -1.58
CA HIS A 49 8.83 -4.48 -0.76
C HIS A 49 8.06 -5.65 -1.39
N SER A 50 7.32 -5.44 -2.48
CA SER A 50 6.56 -6.48 -3.18
C SER A 50 7.39 -7.25 -4.21
N GLY A 51 8.62 -6.80 -4.49
CA GLY A 51 9.45 -7.38 -5.54
C GLY A 51 8.90 -7.09 -6.95
N VAL A 52 7.93 -6.19 -7.09
CA VAL A 52 7.47 -5.67 -8.38
C VAL A 52 8.57 -4.76 -8.92
N VAL A 53 9.53 -5.35 -9.63
CA VAL A 53 10.45 -4.61 -10.48
C VAL A 53 9.65 -3.90 -11.56
N GLU A 54 9.85 -2.58 -11.66
CA GLU A 54 9.34 -1.74 -12.74
C GLU A 54 9.80 -2.34 -14.08
N GLY A 55 8.90 -3.04 -14.78
CA GLY A 55 9.18 -3.63 -16.08
C GLY A 55 8.76 -5.08 -16.27
N THR A 56 7.45 -5.32 -16.35
CA THR A 56 6.94 -6.36 -17.25
C THR A 56 5.80 -5.78 -18.06
N GLU A 57 6.12 -5.27 -19.25
CA GLU A 57 5.13 -5.22 -20.32
C GLU A 57 4.57 -6.64 -20.51
N PRO A 58 3.24 -6.84 -20.56
CA PRO A 58 2.70 -8.14 -20.88
C PRO A 58 3.07 -8.48 -22.33
N THR A 59 3.96 -9.46 -22.52
CA THR A 59 4.21 -10.01 -23.84
C THR A 59 3.06 -10.94 -24.23
N LYS A 60 2.10 -10.42 -25.01
CA LYS A 60 1.58 -11.07 -26.22
C LYS A 60 0.55 -10.21 -26.93
#